data_AF-A0A6Q2XNA6-F1
#
_entry.id   AF-A0A6Q2XNA6-F1
#
_cell.length_a   1.000
_cell.length_b   1.000
_cell.length_c   1.000
_cell.angle_alpha   90.00
_cell.angle_beta   90.00
_cell.angle_gamma   90.00
#
_symmetry.space_group_name_H-M   'P 1'
#
loop_
_entity.id
_entity.type
_entity.pdbx_description
1 polymer ?
#
loop_
_entity_poly.entity_id
_entity_poly.type
_entity_poly.pdbx_seq_one_letter_code
_entity_poly.pdbx_strand_id
1 'polypeptide(L)'
;KAVKERGEFLAKRVNRHNYYGRTLKKTSDLKSKACVTTSQPIPAFIRQALAKVHPEVTARYYGCGTVVPECLEGCRLLDLGCGSGRDCYMLSQLVGEEGHVTGIDMTEDQLAVARKFLDHHMQEFGYRKPNVSFVQGYIEALTEAGLKENSFDIIISNCVVNLSPDKRRVLSEAYRVLKDGGELYFSDVYSSSRLSDEIKNNKVLWGECLGGALWWEDLVQLAQEVGFTLPRLVTANIVTVDNKELETIIGDYTFVSATYRLFKIPDVSNNGCMVIYNGNITGFEECLDFDAWYTFKVHEIVDVDEEVASILTHSRFADEFTFQPPGTHAECNVQKSKVGTNSKTGAAIVPKLWCVVDVAGVCTKFTTHCVYKVCETHADTLPL
;
A
#
# COMPACT_ATOMS: atom_id res chain seq x y z
N LYS A 1 10.23 21.42 26.80
CA LYS A 1 9.94 20.12 26.15
C LYS A 1 9.51 20.34 24.69
N ALA A 2 8.36 20.99 24.44
CA ALA A 2 7.86 21.32 23.09
C ALA A 2 8.85 22.05 22.16
N VAL A 3 9.67 22.99 22.67
CA VAL A 3 10.69 23.69 21.86
C VAL A 3 11.81 22.73 21.39
N LYS A 4 12.18 21.76 22.23
CA LYS A 4 13.22 20.77 21.91
C LYS A 4 12.69 19.77 20.88
N GLU A 5 11.47 19.29 21.07
CA GLU A 5 10.76 18.39 20.13
C GLU A 5 10.58 19.06 18.75
N ARG A 6 10.22 20.36 18.71
CA ARG A 6 10.14 21.14 17.47
C ARG A 6 11.49 21.31 16.78
N GLY A 7 12.57 21.50 17.55
CA GLY A 7 13.94 21.60 17.03
C GLY A 7 14.43 20.28 16.40
N GLU A 8 14.18 19.16 17.08
CA GLU A 8 14.52 17.82 16.57
C GLU A 8 13.71 17.47 15.31
N PHE A 9 12.44 17.84 15.26
CA PHE A 9 11.59 17.67 14.08
C PHE A 9 12.11 18.44 12.86
N LEU A 10 12.46 19.72 13.03
CA LEU A 10 13.03 20.55 11.97
C LEU A 10 14.38 20.01 11.49
N ALA A 11 15.23 19.54 12.42
CA ALA A 11 16.51 18.93 12.06
C ALA A 11 16.35 17.67 11.20
N LYS A 12 15.36 16.81 11.51
CA LYS A 12 15.04 15.63 10.70
C LYS A 12 14.52 16.01 9.31
N ARG A 13 13.66 17.03 9.20
CA ARG A 13 13.21 17.55 7.89
C ARG A 13 14.36 18.06 7.03
N VAL A 14 15.28 18.83 7.62
CA VAL A 14 16.47 19.35 6.92
C VAL A 14 17.40 18.22 6.49
N ASN A 15 17.61 17.22 7.36
CA ASN A 15 18.44 16.06 7.02
C ASN A 15 17.86 15.26 5.86
N ARG A 16 16.54 15.02 5.85
CA ARG A 16 15.83 14.38 4.75
C ARG A 16 15.94 15.15 3.44
N HIS A 17 15.69 16.46 3.47
CA HIS A 17 15.85 17.31 2.30
C HIS A 17 17.26 17.27 1.73
N ASN A 18 18.29 17.30 2.58
CA ASN A 18 19.68 17.23 2.12
C ASN A 18 20.06 15.83 1.59
N TYR A 19 19.62 14.75 2.24
CA TYR A 19 19.97 13.40 1.83
C TYR A 19 19.35 13.03 0.47
N TYR A 20 18.04 13.21 0.31
CA TYR A 20 17.34 12.90 -0.94
C TYR A 20 17.49 13.98 -2.01
N GLY A 21 17.70 15.25 -1.61
CA GLY A 21 17.88 16.36 -2.55
C GLY A 21 19.32 16.59 -3.02
N ARG A 22 20.35 16.12 -2.29
CA ARG A 22 21.76 16.38 -2.63
C ARG A 22 22.68 15.16 -2.62
N THR A 23 22.42 14.17 -1.75
CA THR A 23 23.33 13.03 -1.54
C THR A 23 23.03 11.86 -2.46
N LEU A 24 21.75 11.46 -2.60
CA LEU A 24 21.35 10.40 -3.52
C LEU A 24 21.33 10.92 -4.95
N LYS A 25 22.14 10.31 -5.84
CA LYS A 25 22.19 10.68 -7.26
C LYS A 25 21.62 9.59 -8.15
N LYS A 26 21.70 8.30 -7.75
CA LYS A 26 21.14 7.14 -8.47
C LYS A 26 20.60 6.06 -7.52
N THR A 27 19.65 5.23 -7.97
CA THR A 27 19.12 4.08 -7.20
C THR A 27 20.19 3.04 -6.84
N SER A 28 21.26 2.96 -7.64
CA SER A 28 22.45 2.12 -7.37
C SER A 28 23.25 2.55 -6.13
N ASP A 29 22.95 3.71 -5.56
CA ASP A 29 23.59 4.20 -4.34
C ASP A 29 23.01 3.53 -3.06
N LEU A 30 21.88 2.82 -3.18
CA LEU A 30 21.27 2.02 -2.12
C LEU A 30 22.05 0.71 -1.91
N LYS A 31 22.42 0.42 -0.66
CA LYS A 31 23.24 -0.73 -0.26
C LYS A 31 22.43 -1.93 0.19
N SER A 32 21.10 -1.80 0.30
CA SER A 32 20.20 -2.91 0.64
C SER A 32 19.21 -3.20 -0.48
N LYS A 33 18.69 -4.42 -0.44
CA LYS A 33 17.50 -4.83 -1.18
C LYS A 33 16.22 -4.51 -0.39
N ALA A 34 16.22 -3.57 0.55
CA ALA A 34 14.98 -3.19 1.28
C ALA A 34 13.83 -2.78 0.35
N CYS A 35 14.21 -2.44 -0.87
CA CYS A 35 13.41 -2.00 -1.98
C CYS A 35 13.09 -3.09 -3.01
N VAL A 36 12.96 -4.37 -2.64
CA VAL A 36 12.60 -5.40 -3.62
C VAL A 36 11.14 -5.22 -4.07
N THR A 37 11.00 -5.08 -5.38
CA THR A 37 9.79 -5.27 -6.18
C THR A 37 9.00 -6.49 -5.72
N THR A 38 7.68 -6.42 -5.85
CA THR A 38 6.78 -7.57 -5.72
C THR A 38 7.37 -8.80 -6.42
N SER A 39 7.28 -9.96 -5.78
CA SER A 39 7.62 -11.28 -6.34
C SER A 39 6.81 -11.60 -7.61
N GLN A 40 5.72 -10.86 -7.86
CA GLN A 40 4.93 -10.94 -9.08
C GLN A 40 5.44 -9.98 -10.17
N PRO A 41 5.51 -10.42 -11.44
CA PRO A 41 5.89 -9.56 -12.55
C PRO A 41 4.88 -8.43 -12.73
N ILE A 42 5.38 -7.21 -12.91
CA ILE A 42 4.56 -6.01 -13.14
C ILE A 42 3.57 -6.31 -14.30
N PRO A 43 2.25 -6.13 -14.10
CA PRO A 43 1.24 -6.35 -15.14
C PRO A 43 1.57 -5.67 -16.48
N ALA A 44 1.15 -6.28 -17.59
CA ALA A 44 1.51 -5.82 -18.93
C ALA A 44 1.06 -4.37 -19.21
N PHE A 45 -0.14 -3.99 -18.78
CA PHE A 45 -0.67 -2.64 -18.94
C PHE A 45 0.17 -1.58 -18.20
N ILE A 46 0.64 -1.89 -16.99
CA ILE A 46 1.54 -1.02 -16.21
C ILE A 46 2.89 -0.89 -16.92
N ARG A 47 3.46 -2.00 -17.42
CA ARG A 47 4.72 -1.96 -18.18
C ARG A 47 4.61 -1.10 -19.44
N GLN A 48 3.48 -1.20 -20.15
CA GLN A 48 3.21 -0.39 -21.34
C GLN A 48 3.08 1.10 -20.99
N ALA A 49 2.39 1.44 -19.90
CA ALA A 49 2.28 2.82 -19.42
C ALA A 49 3.66 3.39 -19.03
N LEU A 50 4.48 2.62 -18.30
CA LEU A 50 5.85 3.00 -17.94
C LEU A 50 6.76 3.21 -19.14
N ALA A 51 6.61 2.41 -20.20
CA ALA A 51 7.43 2.53 -21.40
C ALA A 51 7.23 3.86 -22.14
N LYS A 52 6.09 4.52 -21.92
CA LYS A 52 5.76 5.84 -22.48
C LYS A 52 6.19 7.00 -21.60
N VAL A 53 6.78 6.75 -20.43
CA VAL A 53 7.32 7.80 -19.56
C VAL A 53 8.70 8.22 -20.06
N HIS A 54 8.89 9.54 -20.20
CA HIS A 54 10.12 10.11 -20.73
C HIS A 54 11.36 9.62 -19.95
N PRO A 55 12.45 9.19 -20.62
CA PRO A 55 13.60 8.59 -19.95
C PRO A 55 14.26 9.47 -18.87
N GLU A 56 14.27 10.80 -19.03
CA GLU A 56 14.85 11.73 -18.03
C GLU A 56 14.02 11.76 -16.74
N VAL A 57 12.70 11.55 -16.81
CA VAL A 57 11.85 11.39 -15.63
C VAL A 57 12.19 10.06 -14.95
N THR A 58 12.20 8.97 -15.70
CA THR A 58 12.50 7.63 -15.16
C THR A 58 13.91 7.52 -14.56
N ALA A 59 14.91 8.18 -15.16
CA ALA A 59 16.30 8.13 -14.70
C ALA A 59 16.53 8.81 -13.34
N ARG A 60 15.61 9.67 -12.90
CA ARG A 60 15.63 10.34 -11.59
C ARG A 60 14.63 9.74 -10.62
N TYR A 61 14.24 8.48 -10.82
CA TYR A 61 13.39 7.75 -9.90
C TYR A 61 14.23 7.05 -8.83
N TYR A 62 13.87 7.25 -7.56
CA TYR A 62 14.56 6.69 -6.40
C TYR A 62 13.72 5.69 -5.62
N GLY A 63 12.51 5.38 -6.11
CA GLY A 63 11.59 4.45 -5.46
C GLY A 63 11.85 3.00 -5.83
N CYS A 64 11.01 2.14 -5.25
CA CYS A 64 11.25 0.70 -5.15
C CYS A 64 10.01 -0.03 -5.67
N GLY A 65 10.03 -0.41 -6.95
CA GLY A 65 8.85 -0.97 -7.63
C GLY A 65 7.84 0.08 -8.11
N THR A 66 6.56 -0.27 -8.08
CA THR A 66 5.41 0.59 -8.43
C THR A 66 4.26 0.27 -7.51
N VAL A 67 3.59 1.29 -6.98
CA VAL A 67 2.40 1.16 -6.15
C VAL A 67 1.20 1.57 -7.00
N VAL A 68 0.45 0.59 -7.51
CA VAL A 68 -0.66 0.81 -8.44
C VAL A 68 -1.89 0.09 -7.89
N PRO A 69 -2.87 0.83 -7.34
CA PRO A 69 -4.14 0.27 -6.91
C PRO A 69 -4.99 -0.14 -8.11
N GLU A 70 -6.05 -0.91 -7.85
CA GLU A 70 -7.03 -1.31 -8.85
C GLU A 70 -8.12 -0.23 -9.00
N CYS A 71 -8.98 -0.34 -10.03
CA CYS A 71 -10.14 0.54 -10.24
C CYS A 71 -9.74 2.04 -10.27
N LEU A 72 -8.91 2.44 -11.24
CA LEU A 72 -8.32 3.79 -11.29
C LEU A 72 -9.02 4.75 -12.26
N GLU A 73 -9.84 4.25 -13.17
CA GLU A 73 -10.44 5.04 -14.25
C GLU A 73 -11.27 6.20 -13.69
N GLY A 74 -11.05 7.42 -14.20
CA GLY A 74 -11.73 8.63 -13.75
C GLY A 74 -11.33 9.13 -12.35
N CYS A 75 -10.47 8.42 -11.62
CA CYS A 75 -10.12 8.77 -10.25
C CYS A 75 -9.22 10.01 -10.17
N ARG A 76 -9.36 10.74 -9.07
CA ARG A 76 -8.43 11.80 -8.66
C ARG A 76 -7.41 11.23 -7.68
N LEU A 77 -6.18 11.10 -8.13
CA LEU A 77 -5.06 10.54 -7.38
C LEU A 77 -4.12 11.61 -6.83
N LEU A 78 -3.58 11.34 -5.64
CA LEU A 78 -2.46 12.06 -5.05
C LEU A 78 -1.28 11.10 -4.83
N ASP A 79 -0.12 11.44 -5.36
CA ASP A 79 1.13 10.72 -5.17
C ASP A 79 2.02 11.49 -4.17
N LEU A 80 2.22 10.91 -2.99
CA LEU A 80 3.04 11.49 -1.94
C LEU A 80 4.53 11.20 -2.20
N GLY A 81 5.33 12.26 -2.31
CA GLY A 81 6.76 12.13 -2.61
C GLY A 81 7.00 11.70 -4.06
N CYS A 82 6.31 12.37 -4.99
CA CYS A 82 6.28 11.98 -6.40
C CYS A 82 7.63 12.09 -7.13
N GLY A 83 8.63 12.76 -6.53
CA GLY A 83 9.92 13.01 -7.15
C GLY A 83 9.78 13.66 -8.53
N SER A 84 10.46 13.07 -9.52
CA SER A 84 10.45 13.53 -10.91
C SER A 84 9.15 13.19 -11.67
N GLY A 85 8.19 12.52 -11.04
CA GLY A 85 6.86 12.27 -11.58
C GLY A 85 6.70 10.97 -12.38
N ARG A 86 7.60 10.00 -12.27
CA ARG A 86 7.51 8.71 -12.98
C ARG A 86 6.16 8.03 -12.74
N ASP A 87 5.80 7.83 -11.48
CA ASP A 87 4.56 7.14 -11.11
C ASP A 87 3.35 8.02 -11.45
N CYS A 88 3.45 9.35 -11.31
CA CYS A 88 2.42 10.28 -11.75
C CYS A 88 2.08 10.17 -13.25
N TYR A 89 3.08 10.13 -14.14
CA TYR A 89 2.86 10.01 -15.59
C TYR A 89 2.42 8.62 -16.03
N MET A 90 2.83 7.57 -15.31
CA MET A 90 2.28 6.24 -15.50
C MET A 90 0.79 6.22 -15.11
N LEU A 91 0.45 6.72 -13.92
CA LEU A 91 -0.93 6.74 -13.41
C LEU A 91 -1.83 7.66 -14.22
N SER A 92 -1.31 8.75 -14.76
CA SER A 92 -2.00 9.65 -15.70
C SER A 92 -2.66 8.91 -16.85
N GLN A 93 -2.01 7.85 -17.36
CA GLN A 93 -2.57 7.00 -18.41
C GLN A 93 -3.64 6.05 -17.87
N LEU A 94 -3.44 5.53 -16.66
CA LEU A 94 -4.33 4.54 -16.04
C LEU A 94 -5.63 5.15 -15.52
N VAL A 95 -5.61 6.42 -15.10
CA VAL A 95 -6.83 7.15 -14.71
C VAL A 95 -7.61 7.68 -15.92
N GLY A 96 -6.99 7.71 -17.10
CA GLY A 96 -7.57 8.24 -18.32
C GLY A 96 -7.67 9.78 -18.36
N GLU A 97 -8.16 10.30 -19.49
CA GLU A 97 -8.23 11.75 -19.76
C GLU A 97 -9.18 12.50 -18.80
N GLU A 98 -10.21 11.81 -18.27
CA GLU A 98 -11.17 12.37 -17.30
C GLU A 98 -10.71 12.25 -15.84
N GLY A 99 -9.74 11.37 -15.57
CA GLY A 99 -9.10 11.27 -14.26
C GLY A 99 -8.06 12.37 -14.06
N HIS A 100 -7.44 12.43 -12.88
CA HIS A 100 -6.40 13.42 -12.63
C HIS A 100 -5.40 12.98 -11.57
N VAL A 101 -4.10 13.18 -11.82
CA VAL A 101 -3.03 12.87 -10.87
C VAL A 101 -2.37 14.15 -10.35
N THR A 102 -2.21 14.24 -9.05
CA THR A 102 -1.43 15.29 -8.38
C THR A 102 -0.22 14.67 -7.73
N GLY A 103 0.99 15.09 -8.11
CA GLY A 103 2.21 14.74 -7.40
C GLY A 103 2.58 15.83 -6.41
N ILE A 104 2.96 15.46 -5.18
CA ILE A 104 3.56 16.38 -4.21
C ILE A 104 4.98 15.96 -3.85
N ASP A 105 5.93 16.89 -3.91
CA ASP A 105 7.30 16.67 -3.43
C ASP A 105 7.85 17.92 -2.74
N MET A 106 8.79 17.73 -1.81
CA MET A 106 9.44 18.85 -1.12
C MET A 106 10.59 19.45 -1.94
N THR A 107 11.06 18.75 -2.99
CA THR A 107 12.30 19.05 -3.72
C THR A 107 11.99 19.70 -5.08
N GLU A 108 12.25 21.02 -5.19
CA GLU A 108 11.96 21.74 -6.43
C GLU A 108 12.77 21.22 -7.63
N ASP A 109 14.01 20.75 -7.42
CA ASP A 109 14.82 20.17 -8.50
C ASP A 109 14.19 18.92 -9.14
N GLN A 110 13.42 18.15 -8.36
CA GLN A 110 12.67 17.00 -8.87
C GLN A 110 11.41 17.46 -9.60
N LEU A 111 10.66 18.38 -8.99
CA LEU A 111 9.46 18.94 -9.59
C LEU A 111 9.73 19.71 -10.88
N ALA A 112 10.88 20.37 -10.99
CA ALA A 112 11.30 21.04 -12.22
C ALA A 112 11.44 20.05 -13.39
N VAL A 113 11.97 18.85 -13.14
CA VAL A 113 12.03 17.78 -14.14
C VAL A 113 10.64 17.27 -14.45
N ALA A 114 9.82 17.03 -13.42
CA ALA A 114 8.44 16.58 -13.61
C ALA A 114 7.68 17.56 -14.52
N ARG A 115 7.68 18.86 -14.20
CA ARG A 115 7.00 19.91 -14.96
C ARG A 115 7.56 20.11 -16.36
N LYS A 116 8.89 19.97 -16.56
CA LYS A 116 9.55 20.12 -17.87
C LYS A 116 8.97 19.18 -18.94
N PHE A 117 8.54 17.98 -18.56
CA PHE A 117 8.05 16.98 -19.51
C PHE A 117 6.53 16.89 -19.58
N LEU A 118 5.79 17.83 -18.99
CA LEU A 118 4.34 17.78 -18.95
C LEU A 118 3.73 17.78 -20.36
N ASP A 119 4.08 18.75 -21.20
CA ASP A 119 3.56 18.85 -22.56
C ASP A 119 3.93 17.62 -23.42
N HIS A 120 5.15 17.10 -23.22
CA HIS A 120 5.61 15.89 -23.92
C HIS A 120 4.72 14.69 -23.61
N HIS A 121 4.42 14.44 -22.33
CA HIS A 121 3.57 13.32 -21.94
C HIS A 121 2.12 13.52 -22.40
N MET A 122 1.58 14.74 -22.31
CA MET A 122 0.22 14.99 -22.79
C MET A 122 0.09 14.75 -24.30
N GLN A 123 1.11 15.12 -25.08
CA GLN A 123 1.18 14.81 -26.50
C GLN A 123 1.32 13.31 -26.77
N GLU A 124 2.22 12.62 -26.05
CA GLU A 124 2.44 11.17 -26.17
C GLU A 124 1.18 10.36 -25.83
N PHE A 125 0.39 10.84 -24.86
CA PHE A 125 -0.85 10.18 -24.42
C PHE A 125 -2.06 10.59 -25.27
N GLY A 126 -1.93 11.63 -26.11
CA GLY A 126 -3.00 12.14 -26.95
C GLY A 126 -4.06 12.97 -26.20
N TYR A 127 -3.74 13.49 -25.02
CA TYR A 127 -4.68 14.23 -24.18
C TYR A 127 -4.77 15.70 -24.58
N ARG A 128 -5.99 16.24 -24.62
CA ARG A 128 -6.26 17.63 -25.01
C ARG A 128 -5.90 18.63 -23.92
N LYS A 129 -5.92 18.19 -22.67
CA LYS A 129 -5.60 18.99 -21.49
C LYS A 129 -4.72 18.19 -20.54
N PRO A 130 -3.84 18.85 -19.77
CA PRO A 130 -3.11 18.19 -18.71
C PRO A 130 -4.03 17.57 -17.67
N ASN A 131 -3.87 16.26 -17.45
CA ASN A 131 -4.49 15.55 -16.34
C ASN A 131 -3.48 15.25 -15.20
N VAL A 132 -2.32 15.91 -15.23
CA VAL A 132 -1.29 15.81 -14.19
C VAL A 132 -0.91 17.20 -13.69
N SER A 133 -0.72 17.34 -12.38
CA SER A 133 -0.19 18.55 -11.77
C SER A 133 0.83 18.23 -10.67
N PHE A 134 1.72 19.19 -10.39
CA PHE A 134 2.83 19.00 -9.45
C PHE A 134 2.90 20.15 -8.44
N VAL A 135 2.79 19.81 -7.16
CA VAL A 135 2.75 20.74 -6.04
C VAL A 135 4.04 20.61 -5.23
N GLN A 136 4.65 21.75 -4.89
CA GLN A 136 5.76 21.77 -3.95
C GLN A 136 5.21 21.81 -2.53
N GLY A 137 5.63 20.87 -1.68
CA GLY A 137 5.19 20.85 -0.30
C GLY A 137 5.70 19.67 0.51
N TYR A 138 5.35 19.67 1.79
CA TYR A 138 5.64 18.59 2.70
C TYR A 138 4.43 17.64 2.77
N ILE A 139 4.66 16.34 2.75
CA ILE A 139 3.59 15.33 2.90
C ILE A 139 2.91 15.40 4.27
N GLU A 140 3.57 16.00 5.25
CA GLU A 140 3.01 16.30 6.57
C GLU A 140 2.14 17.59 6.57
N ALA A 141 1.97 18.29 5.44
CA ALA A 141 1.31 19.60 5.38
C ALA A 141 0.59 19.81 4.02
N LEU A 142 -0.28 18.88 3.66
CA LEU A 142 -0.99 18.83 2.38
C LEU A 142 -1.93 20.03 2.17
N THR A 143 -2.70 20.47 3.18
CA THR A 143 -3.56 21.67 3.01
C THR A 143 -2.76 22.96 3.00
N GLU A 144 -1.67 23.05 3.76
CA GLU A 144 -0.77 24.20 3.69
C GLU A 144 -0.15 24.33 2.29
N ALA A 145 0.09 23.19 1.61
CA ALA A 145 0.51 23.14 0.22
C ALA A 145 -0.62 23.44 -0.81
N GLY A 146 -1.84 23.73 -0.34
CA GLY A 146 -2.98 24.11 -1.18
C GLY A 146 -3.88 22.96 -1.63
N LEU A 147 -3.66 21.74 -1.14
CA LEU A 147 -4.53 20.60 -1.45
C LEU A 147 -5.85 20.71 -0.68
N LYS A 148 -6.97 20.54 -1.39
CA LYS A 148 -8.31 20.68 -0.81
C LYS A 148 -8.70 19.45 0.00
N GLU A 149 -9.45 19.68 1.06
CA GLU A 149 -10.10 18.61 1.81
C GLU A 149 -11.09 17.86 0.93
N ASN A 150 -11.30 16.56 1.19
CA ASN A 150 -12.27 15.72 0.49
C ASN A 150 -12.20 15.83 -1.05
N SER A 151 -10.98 15.80 -1.61
CA SER A 151 -10.77 16.07 -3.04
C SER A 151 -10.12 14.93 -3.82
N PHE A 152 -9.55 13.94 -3.14
CA PHE A 152 -8.91 12.78 -3.76
C PHE A 152 -9.68 11.50 -3.48
N ASP A 153 -9.80 10.66 -4.50
CA ASP A 153 -10.36 9.32 -4.41
C ASP A 153 -9.32 8.35 -3.85
N ILE A 154 -8.06 8.54 -4.24
CA ILE A 154 -6.96 7.64 -3.87
C ILE A 154 -5.71 8.47 -3.57
N ILE A 155 -5.01 8.10 -2.51
CA ILE A 155 -3.66 8.55 -2.22
C ILE A 155 -2.73 7.35 -2.32
N ILE A 156 -1.61 7.52 -3.02
CA ILE A 156 -0.55 6.53 -3.05
C ILE A 156 0.74 7.07 -2.44
N SER A 157 1.60 6.14 -2.02
CA SER A 157 2.95 6.43 -1.57
C SER A 157 3.82 5.20 -1.75
N ASN A 158 5.07 5.39 -2.18
CA ASN A 158 6.06 4.33 -2.24
C ASN A 158 7.30 4.70 -1.41
N CYS A 159 7.49 4.05 -0.26
CA CYS A 159 8.65 4.17 0.63
C CYS A 159 8.97 5.58 1.17
N VAL A 160 7.99 6.50 1.22
CA VAL A 160 8.20 7.87 1.72
C VAL A 160 7.64 8.15 3.12
N VAL A 161 6.63 7.41 3.57
CA VAL A 161 5.98 7.67 4.87
C VAL A 161 6.97 7.44 6.01
N ASN A 162 7.81 6.42 5.91
CA ASN A 162 8.85 6.13 6.90
C ASN A 162 9.93 7.20 7.03
N LEU A 163 10.13 8.01 6.00
CA LEU A 163 11.02 9.17 6.02
C LEU A 163 10.41 10.37 6.76
N SER A 164 9.10 10.32 7.03
CA SER A 164 8.46 11.33 7.87
C SER A 164 8.85 11.16 9.34
N PRO A 165 9.29 12.24 10.01
CA PRO A 165 9.46 12.26 11.45
C PRO A 165 8.13 12.28 12.22
N ASP A 166 7.01 12.58 11.55
CA ASP A 166 5.66 12.62 12.13
C ASP A 166 4.67 11.89 11.23
N LYS A 167 4.64 10.56 11.38
CA LYS A 167 3.78 9.65 10.61
C LYS A 167 2.30 9.88 10.91
N ARG A 168 1.96 10.22 12.16
CA ARG A 168 0.59 10.54 12.58
C ARG A 168 0.05 11.73 11.78
N ARG A 169 0.87 12.77 11.61
CA ARG A 169 0.50 13.94 10.81
C ARG A 169 0.38 13.61 9.33
N VAL A 170 1.24 12.76 8.75
CA VAL A 170 1.06 12.29 7.36
C VAL A 170 -0.29 11.61 7.18
N LEU A 171 -0.62 10.64 8.05
CA LEU A 171 -1.90 9.93 7.97
C LEU A 171 -3.08 10.88 8.19
N SER A 172 -2.99 11.81 9.14
CA SER A 172 -4.05 12.80 9.41
C SER A 172 -4.30 13.73 8.20
N GLU A 173 -3.23 14.19 7.54
CA GLU A 173 -3.34 15.03 6.35
C GLU A 173 -3.91 14.24 5.16
N ALA A 174 -3.47 13.00 4.97
CA ALA A 174 -4.00 12.09 3.96
C ALA A 174 -5.51 11.85 4.16
N TYR A 175 -5.92 11.53 5.39
CA TYR A 175 -7.33 11.37 5.76
C TYR A 175 -8.17 12.62 5.44
N ARG A 176 -7.61 13.81 5.73
CA ARG A 176 -8.33 15.07 5.52
C ARG A 176 -8.56 15.38 4.05
N VAL A 177 -7.60 15.06 3.16
CA VAL A 177 -7.73 15.34 1.72
C VAL A 177 -8.43 14.23 0.93
N LEU A 178 -8.52 13.02 1.48
CA LEU A 178 -9.37 11.96 0.94
C LEU A 178 -10.85 12.30 1.05
N LYS A 179 -11.61 11.98 0.01
CA LYS A 179 -13.08 11.94 0.05
C LYS A 179 -13.54 10.83 1.00
N ASP A 180 -14.79 10.90 1.45
CA ASP A 180 -15.46 9.73 2.02
C ASP A 180 -15.53 8.64 0.94
N GLY A 181 -15.25 7.39 1.32
CA GLY A 181 -15.01 6.28 0.39
C GLY A 181 -13.59 6.21 -0.18
N GLY A 182 -12.75 7.22 0.11
CA GLY A 182 -11.40 7.32 -0.43
C GLY A 182 -10.41 6.37 0.22
N GLU A 183 -9.31 6.09 -0.48
CA GLU A 183 -8.32 5.09 -0.10
C GLU A 183 -6.90 5.67 0.00
N LEU A 184 -6.18 5.34 1.08
CA LEU A 184 -4.72 5.41 1.13
C LEU A 184 -4.15 4.02 0.84
N TYR A 185 -3.51 3.87 -0.32
CA TYR A 185 -2.89 2.63 -0.78
C TYR A 185 -1.39 2.84 -0.92
N PHE A 186 -0.60 2.27 -0.01
CA PHE A 186 0.83 2.61 0.06
C PHE A 186 1.70 1.43 0.43
N SER A 187 2.93 1.44 -0.09
CA SER A 187 3.96 0.47 0.23
C SER A 187 5.07 1.12 1.05
N ASP A 188 5.47 0.46 2.13
CA ASP A 188 6.59 0.90 2.96
C ASP A 188 7.24 -0.29 3.70
N VAL A 189 8.36 -0.02 4.36
CA VAL A 189 9.05 -1.02 5.19
C VAL A 189 8.47 -1.04 6.61
N TYR A 190 8.17 -2.23 7.13
CA TYR A 190 7.69 -2.44 8.48
C TYR A 190 8.62 -3.36 9.25
N SER A 191 8.74 -3.10 10.55
CA SER A 191 9.52 -3.92 11.46
C SER A 191 8.64 -4.86 12.28
N SER A 192 9.19 -5.98 12.72
CA SER A 192 8.52 -6.94 13.61
C SER A 192 8.23 -6.37 15.01
N SER A 193 8.99 -5.35 15.45
CA SER A 193 8.83 -4.67 16.74
C SER A 193 9.34 -3.23 16.68
N ARG A 194 9.13 -2.44 17.76
CA ARG A 194 9.61 -1.05 17.85
C ARG A 194 11.13 -0.99 17.85
N LEU A 195 11.70 -0.30 16.86
CA LEU A 195 13.15 -0.20 16.69
C LEU A 195 13.87 0.45 17.88
N SER A 196 15.08 -0.04 18.16
CA SER A 196 16.01 0.57 19.12
C SER A 196 16.49 1.95 18.65
N ASP A 197 16.96 2.77 19.59
CA ASP A 197 17.57 4.07 19.25
C ASP A 197 18.85 3.92 18.42
N GLU A 198 19.56 2.81 18.56
CA GLU A 198 20.73 2.50 17.74
C GLU A 198 20.36 2.36 16.26
N ILE A 199 19.31 1.59 15.95
CA ILE A 199 18.81 1.42 14.58
C ILE A 199 18.24 2.75 14.04
N LYS A 200 17.44 3.46 14.84
CA LYS A 200 16.80 4.73 14.44
C LYS A 200 17.79 5.83 14.11
N ASN A 201 18.92 5.89 14.83
CA ASN A 201 19.94 6.93 14.66
C ASN A 201 21.07 6.52 13.71
N ASN A 202 21.10 5.27 13.25
CA ASN A 202 22.05 4.82 12.24
C ASN A 202 21.73 5.45 10.88
N LYS A 203 22.63 6.31 10.40
CA LYS A 203 22.43 7.07 9.15
C LYS A 203 22.29 6.18 7.91
N VAL A 204 22.95 5.03 7.89
CA VAL A 204 22.88 4.09 6.76
C VAL A 204 21.52 3.40 6.78
N LEU A 205 21.13 2.79 7.91
CA LEU A 205 19.81 2.15 8.05
C LEU A 205 18.67 3.14 7.79
N TRP A 206 18.80 4.39 8.24
CA TRP A 206 17.82 5.43 7.98
C TRP A 206 17.69 5.76 6.48
N GLY A 207 18.82 5.87 5.76
CA GLY A 207 18.83 6.11 4.31
C GLY A 207 18.28 4.94 3.48
N GLU A 208 18.37 3.72 4.01
CA GLU A 208 17.79 2.49 3.43
C GLU A 208 16.30 2.27 3.83
N CYS A 209 15.64 3.29 4.38
CA CYS A 209 14.26 3.24 4.91
C CYS A 209 14.04 2.27 6.10
N LEU A 210 15.08 1.56 6.57
CA LEU A 210 15.00 0.63 7.69
C LEU A 210 14.95 1.33 9.06
N GLY A 211 15.78 2.36 9.25
CA GLY A 211 15.85 3.11 10.51
C GLY A 211 14.61 3.95 10.81
N GLY A 212 13.81 4.22 9.77
CA GLY A 212 12.52 4.90 9.86
C GLY A 212 11.32 3.95 9.91
N ALA A 213 11.54 2.64 9.80
CA ALA A 213 10.47 1.65 9.66
C ALA A 213 9.52 1.68 10.86
N LEU A 214 8.22 1.66 10.56
CA LEU A 214 7.17 1.61 11.56
C LEU A 214 6.98 0.16 12.02
N TRP A 215 6.75 -0.04 13.31
CA TRP A 215 6.23 -1.32 13.77
C TRP A 215 4.80 -1.48 13.29
N TRP A 216 4.46 -2.60 12.67
CA TRP A 216 3.15 -2.80 12.06
C TRP A 216 1.97 -2.59 13.03
N GLU A 217 2.09 -2.91 14.33
CA GLU A 217 1.03 -2.62 15.31
C GLU A 217 0.85 -1.12 15.57
N ASP A 218 1.93 -0.34 15.50
CA ASP A 218 1.84 1.12 15.59
C ASP A 218 1.10 1.69 14.37
N LEU A 219 1.17 1.06 13.18
CA LEU A 219 0.34 1.46 12.04
C LEU A 219 -1.15 1.28 12.35
N VAL A 220 -1.52 0.14 12.92
CA VAL A 220 -2.92 -0.15 13.28
C VAL A 220 -3.45 0.89 14.26
N GLN A 221 -2.68 1.19 15.31
CA GLN A 221 -3.03 2.19 16.30
C GLN A 221 -3.18 3.58 15.69
N LEU A 222 -2.22 4.01 14.86
CA LEU A 222 -2.26 5.31 14.20
C LEU A 222 -3.42 5.44 13.22
N ALA A 223 -3.73 4.38 12.45
CA ALA A 223 -4.87 4.37 11.53
C ALA A 223 -6.18 4.59 12.29
N GLN A 224 -6.39 3.85 13.37
CA GLN A 224 -7.57 3.98 14.24
C GLN A 224 -7.67 5.37 14.89
N GLU A 225 -6.55 5.90 15.42
CA GLU A 225 -6.52 7.24 16.03
C GLU A 225 -6.90 8.35 15.04
N VAL A 226 -6.55 8.18 13.77
CA VAL A 226 -6.84 9.15 12.71
C VAL A 226 -8.27 8.99 12.18
N GLY A 227 -8.82 7.77 12.22
CA GLY A 227 -10.17 7.46 11.77
C GLY A 227 -10.23 6.65 10.46
N PHE A 228 -9.12 6.07 10.01
CA PHE A 228 -9.13 5.08 8.94
C PHE A 228 -9.72 3.75 9.41
N THR A 229 -10.17 2.92 8.47
CA THR A 229 -10.41 1.48 8.71
C THR A 229 -9.13 0.79 9.19
N LEU A 230 -9.25 -0.45 9.67
CA LEU A 230 -8.08 -1.25 9.96
C LEU A 230 -7.19 -1.39 8.70
N PRO A 231 -5.85 -1.25 8.83
CA PRO A 231 -4.96 -1.47 7.70
C PRO A 231 -5.09 -2.89 7.15
N ARG A 232 -5.40 -3.01 5.85
CA ARG A 232 -5.55 -4.31 5.19
C ARG A 232 -4.28 -4.60 4.39
N LEU A 233 -3.61 -5.70 4.74
CA LEU A 233 -2.39 -6.12 4.06
C LEU A 233 -2.72 -6.63 2.65
N VAL A 234 -2.11 -6.06 1.62
CA VAL A 234 -2.28 -6.50 0.22
C VAL A 234 -1.18 -7.46 -0.17
N THR A 235 0.07 -7.05 -0.01
CA THR A 235 1.24 -7.90 -0.29
C THR A 235 2.33 -7.62 0.72
N ALA A 236 3.18 -8.62 1.01
CA ALA A 236 4.37 -8.46 1.84
C ALA A 236 5.52 -9.29 1.28
N ASN A 237 6.74 -8.73 1.31
CA ASN A 237 7.97 -9.44 0.97
C ASN A 237 9.02 -9.19 2.06
N ILE A 238 9.76 -10.23 2.43
CA ILE A 238 10.83 -10.10 3.44
C ILE A 238 11.95 -9.25 2.85
N VAL A 239 12.42 -8.29 3.65
CA VAL A 239 13.58 -7.47 3.34
C VAL A 239 14.84 -8.14 3.87
N THR A 240 15.79 -8.42 2.99
CA THR A 240 17.11 -8.94 3.36
C THR A 240 18.16 -7.83 3.34
N VAL A 241 19.08 -7.88 4.30
CA VAL A 241 20.18 -6.93 4.42
C VAL A 241 21.49 -7.66 4.19
N ASP A 242 22.02 -7.55 2.98
CA ASP A 242 23.23 -8.27 2.55
C ASP A 242 24.52 -7.56 3.04
N ASN A 243 24.55 -7.10 4.30
CA ASN A 243 25.70 -6.42 4.92
C ASN A 243 25.86 -6.85 6.39
N LYS A 244 26.95 -7.58 6.67
CA LYS A 244 27.23 -8.17 8.00
C LYS A 244 27.31 -7.17 9.14
N GLU A 245 27.82 -5.97 8.89
CA GLU A 245 27.89 -4.92 9.92
C GLU A 245 26.48 -4.43 10.27
N LEU A 246 25.63 -4.26 9.26
CA LEU A 246 24.24 -3.85 9.45
C LEU A 246 23.40 -4.98 10.05
N GLU A 247 23.60 -6.23 9.65
CA GLU A 247 22.95 -7.41 10.26
C GLU A 247 23.22 -7.49 11.76
N THR A 248 24.46 -7.17 12.19
CA THR A 248 24.81 -7.16 13.61
C THR A 248 24.04 -6.08 14.38
N ILE A 249 23.86 -4.89 13.80
CA ILE A 249 23.10 -3.79 14.40
C ILE A 249 21.60 -4.08 14.39
N ILE A 250 21.12 -4.73 13.32
CA ILE A 250 19.73 -5.15 13.15
C ILE A 250 19.37 -6.25 14.13
N GLY A 251 20.27 -7.17 14.47
CA GLY A 251 19.97 -8.27 15.40
C GLY A 251 18.77 -9.09 14.96
N ASP A 252 17.81 -9.29 15.88
CA ASP A 252 16.63 -10.15 15.66
C ASP A 252 15.45 -9.43 14.97
N TYR A 253 15.61 -8.16 14.60
CA TYR A 253 14.55 -7.43 13.91
C TYR A 253 14.34 -8.00 12.50
N THR A 254 13.10 -8.37 12.21
CA THR A 254 12.70 -8.75 10.84
C THR A 254 12.02 -7.56 10.19
N PHE A 255 12.35 -7.32 8.93
CA PHE A 255 11.77 -6.26 8.12
C PHE A 255 10.97 -6.85 6.96
N VAL A 256 9.82 -6.25 6.67
CA VAL A 256 9.00 -6.60 5.52
C VAL A 256 8.69 -5.34 4.74
N SER A 257 8.80 -5.41 3.41
CA SER A 257 8.21 -4.42 2.52
C SER A 257 6.77 -4.84 2.31
N ALA A 258 5.82 -4.03 2.74
CA ALA A 258 4.40 -4.37 2.71
C ALA A 258 3.57 -3.24 2.11
N THR A 259 2.62 -3.64 1.27
CA THR A 259 1.59 -2.76 0.73
C THR A 259 0.34 -2.91 1.56
N TYR A 260 -0.15 -1.80 2.10
CA TYR A 260 -1.39 -1.71 2.85
C TYR A 260 -2.40 -0.83 2.14
N ARG A 261 -3.68 -1.15 2.33
CA ARG A 261 -4.81 -0.28 1.99
C ARG A 261 -5.60 0.10 3.23
N LEU A 262 -5.86 1.40 3.37
CA LEU A 262 -6.63 2.01 4.46
C LEU A 262 -7.71 2.87 3.84
N PHE A 263 -8.97 2.68 4.24
CA PHE A 263 -10.09 3.42 3.68
C PHE A 263 -10.62 4.47 4.67
N LYS A 264 -11.08 5.59 4.13
CA LYS A 264 -11.88 6.57 4.85
C LYS A 264 -13.35 6.24 4.60
N ILE A 265 -13.92 5.40 5.45
CA ILE A 265 -15.32 4.97 5.33
C ILE A 265 -16.16 5.74 6.35
N PRO A 266 -17.35 6.24 5.97
CA PRO A 266 -18.25 6.87 6.93
C PRO A 266 -18.67 5.87 8.01
N ASP A 267 -18.93 6.36 9.23
CA ASP A 267 -19.38 5.55 10.37
C ASP A 267 -20.84 5.09 10.17
N VAL A 268 -21.01 4.14 9.25
CA VAL A 268 -22.28 3.53 8.87
C VAL A 268 -22.13 2.03 9.10
N SER A 269 -22.89 1.51 10.06
CA SER A 269 -22.93 0.07 10.32
C SER A 269 -23.61 -0.62 9.14
N ASN A 270 -22.90 -1.58 8.55
CA ASN A 270 -23.40 -2.47 7.53
C ASN A 270 -23.42 -3.88 8.09
N ASN A 271 -24.45 -4.66 7.81
CA ASN A 271 -24.34 -6.09 8.09
C ASN A 271 -23.36 -6.72 7.09
N GLY A 272 -22.63 -7.74 7.52
CA GLY A 272 -21.93 -8.63 6.59
C GLY A 272 -22.90 -9.13 5.52
N CYS A 273 -22.41 -9.33 4.30
CA CYS A 273 -23.24 -9.64 3.15
C CYS A 273 -22.51 -10.59 2.19
N MET A 274 -23.23 -11.08 1.18
CA MET A 274 -22.63 -11.81 0.08
C MET A 274 -22.40 -10.84 -1.08
N VAL A 275 -21.25 -10.94 -1.72
CA VAL A 275 -20.89 -10.12 -2.89
C VAL A 275 -20.49 -10.99 -4.07
N ILE A 276 -20.72 -10.48 -5.28
CA ILE A 276 -20.23 -11.05 -6.53
C ILE A 276 -19.41 -9.98 -7.23
N TYR A 277 -18.17 -10.28 -7.59
CA TYR A 277 -17.36 -9.39 -8.40
C TYR A 277 -17.79 -9.46 -9.87
N ASN A 278 -18.02 -8.28 -10.47
CA ASN A 278 -18.60 -8.16 -11.80
C ASN A 278 -17.55 -8.30 -12.93
N GLY A 279 -16.26 -8.10 -12.63
CA GLY A 279 -15.19 -8.27 -13.63
C GLY A 279 -14.95 -7.07 -14.55
N ASN A 280 -15.42 -5.86 -14.19
CA ASN A 280 -15.31 -4.70 -15.08
C ASN A 280 -14.04 -3.86 -14.86
N ILE A 281 -13.21 -4.19 -13.86
CA ILE A 281 -11.98 -3.46 -13.60
C ILE A 281 -10.92 -3.88 -14.62
N THR A 282 -10.46 -2.92 -15.43
CA THR A 282 -9.40 -3.11 -16.43
C THR A 282 -8.13 -3.72 -15.81
N GLY A 283 -7.66 -4.83 -16.38
CA GLY A 283 -6.51 -5.60 -15.91
C GLY A 283 -6.81 -6.60 -14.79
N PHE A 284 -8.06 -6.65 -14.32
CA PHE A 284 -8.56 -7.54 -13.26
C PHE A 284 -9.87 -8.21 -13.67
N GLU A 285 -10.04 -8.52 -14.95
CA GLU A 285 -11.30 -9.03 -15.52
C GLU A 285 -11.65 -10.45 -15.09
N GLU A 286 -10.68 -11.23 -14.61
CA GLU A 286 -10.92 -12.62 -14.14
C GLU A 286 -11.04 -12.69 -12.61
N CYS A 287 -10.27 -11.86 -11.92
CA CYS A 287 -10.06 -11.96 -10.49
C CYS A 287 -9.50 -10.65 -9.92
N LEU A 288 -9.98 -10.27 -8.73
CA LEU A 288 -9.48 -9.17 -7.94
C LEU A 288 -8.90 -9.69 -6.62
N ASP A 289 -7.57 -9.67 -6.51
CA ASP A 289 -6.87 -9.88 -5.23
C ASP A 289 -6.95 -8.60 -4.40
N PHE A 290 -8.03 -8.46 -3.63
CA PHE A 290 -8.34 -7.22 -2.90
C PHE A 290 -7.39 -7.01 -1.72
N ASP A 291 -7.12 -8.06 -0.95
CA ASP A 291 -6.14 -8.07 0.13
C ASP A 291 -5.68 -9.52 0.41
N ALA A 292 -4.86 -9.72 1.44
CA ALA A 292 -4.32 -11.02 1.82
C ALA A 292 -5.39 -12.05 2.25
N TRP A 293 -6.63 -11.62 2.51
CA TRP A 293 -7.74 -12.46 2.92
C TRP A 293 -8.81 -12.63 1.85
N TYR A 294 -9.06 -11.59 1.04
CA TYR A 294 -10.12 -11.58 0.05
C TYR A 294 -9.58 -11.55 -1.38
N THR A 295 -9.87 -12.63 -2.09
CA THR A 295 -9.73 -12.75 -3.54
C THR A 295 -11.13 -12.95 -4.12
N PHE A 296 -11.55 -12.06 -5.02
CA PHE A 296 -12.86 -12.14 -5.66
C PHE A 296 -12.72 -12.57 -7.12
N LYS A 297 -13.17 -13.78 -7.44
CA LYS A 297 -13.26 -14.25 -8.82
C LYS A 297 -14.60 -13.84 -9.42
N VAL A 298 -14.59 -13.57 -10.71
CA VAL A 298 -15.80 -13.17 -11.41
C VAL A 298 -16.86 -14.26 -11.33
N HIS A 299 -18.10 -13.83 -11.06
CA HIS A 299 -19.28 -14.70 -10.88
C HIS A 299 -19.26 -15.65 -9.67
N GLU A 300 -18.21 -15.66 -8.84
CA GLU A 300 -18.23 -16.39 -7.57
C GLU A 300 -18.89 -15.55 -6.47
N ILE A 301 -19.71 -16.20 -5.63
CA ILE A 301 -20.32 -15.59 -4.46
C ILE A 301 -19.35 -15.69 -3.29
N VAL A 302 -19.05 -14.56 -2.65
CA VAL A 302 -18.14 -14.48 -1.50
C VAL A 302 -18.87 -13.83 -0.33
N ASP A 303 -18.89 -14.49 0.84
CA ASP A 303 -19.32 -13.89 2.10
C ASP A 303 -18.25 -12.91 2.60
N VAL A 304 -18.64 -11.68 2.90
CA VAL A 304 -17.77 -10.62 3.43
C VAL A 304 -18.26 -10.12 4.79
N ASP A 305 -17.32 -9.77 5.65
CA ASP A 305 -17.60 -9.14 6.95
C ASP A 305 -18.16 -7.71 6.80
N GLU A 306 -18.63 -7.14 7.92
CA GLU A 306 -19.21 -5.77 7.97
C GLU A 306 -18.25 -4.70 7.46
N GLU A 307 -16.95 -4.79 7.78
CA GLU A 307 -15.97 -3.78 7.38
C GLU A 307 -15.77 -3.82 5.86
N VAL A 308 -15.56 -5.00 5.29
CA VAL A 308 -15.40 -5.17 3.84
C VAL A 308 -16.68 -4.84 3.09
N ALA A 309 -17.85 -5.25 3.60
CA ALA A 309 -19.13 -4.86 3.03
C ALA A 309 -19.26 -3.32 2.98
N SER A 310 -18.87 -2.62 4.05
CA SER A 310 -18.90 -1.16 4.10
C SER A 310 -17.89 -0.52 3.14
N ILE A 311 -16.67 -1.05 3.06
CA ILE A 311 -15.66 -0.59 2.11
C ILE A 311 -16.16 -0.74 0.67
N LEU A 312 -16.63 -1.93 0.29
CA LEU A 312 -17.09 -2.19 -1.07
C LEU A 312 -18.30 -1.32 -1.42
N THR A 313 -19.23 -1.10 -0.48
CA THR A 313 -20.44 -0.29 -0.72
C THR A 313 -20.15 1.20 -0.85
N HIS A 314 -19.21 1.73 -0.08
CA HIS A 314 -19.02 3.18 0.07
C HIS A 314 -17.77 3.72 -0.63
N SER A 315 -17.00 2.89 -1.32
CA SER A 315 -15.82 3.31 -2.08
C SER A 315 -16.09 3.24 -3.58
N ARG A 316 -15.07 3.56 -4.38
CA ARG A 316 -15.11 3.42 -5.85
C ARG A 316 -15.41 2.00 -6.34
N PHE A 317 -15.31 0.98 -5.48
CA PHE A 317 -15.62 -0.40 -5.82
C PHE A 317 -17.13 -0.69 -5.86
N ALA A 318 -18.01 0.24 -5.46
CA ALA A 318 -19.44 -0.02 -5.32
C ALA A 318 -20.10 -0.55 -6.59
N ASP A 319 -19.75 -0.01 -7.74
CA ASP A 319 -20.32 -0.42 -9.04
C ASP A 319 -19.66 -1.70 -9.60
N GLU A 320 -18.55 -2.13 -8.99
CA GLU A 320 -17.79 -3.32 -9.39
C GLU A 320 -18.29 -4.61 -8.74
N PHE A 321 -19.19 -4.49 -7.77
CA PHE A 321 -19.76 -5.60 -7.03
C PHE A 321 -21.28 -5.62 -7.05
N THR A 322 -21.84 -6.82 -7.15
CA THR A 322 -23.27 -7.06 -6.91
C THR A 322 -23.47 -7.55 -5.48
N PHE A 323 -24.33 -6.88 -4.71
CA PHE A 323 -24.58 -7.18 -3.30
C PHE A 323 -25.84 -8.03 -3.13
N GLN A 324 -25.76 -9.02 -2.24
CA GLN A 324 -26.86 -9.89 -1.85
C GLN A 324 -27.03 -9.90 -0.33
N PRO A 325 -28.27 -10.06 0.18
CA PRO A 325 -28.49 -10.25 1.61
C PRO A 325 -27.62 -11.40 2.15
N PRO A 326 -27.12 -11.34 3.39
CA PRO A 326 -26.39 -12.46 3.97
C PRO A 326 -27.20 -13.75 3.86
N GLY A 327 -26.57 -14.81 3.35
CA GLY A 327 -27.25 -16.08 3.15
C GLY A 327 -27.75 -16.62 4.48
N THR A 328 -28.98 -17.14 4.54
CA THR A 328 -29.32 -18.10 5.58
C THR A 328 -28.41 -19.30 5.35
N HIS A 329 -27.31 -19.44 6.10
CA HIS A 329 -26.60 -20.70 6.14
C HIS A 329 -27.61 -21.74 6.64
N ALA A 330 -28.19 -22.53 5.73
CA ALA A 330 -28.80 -23.78 6.10
C ALA A 330 -27.71 -24.54 6.85
N GLU A 331 -27.98 -24.87 8.12
CA GLU A 331 -27.07 -25.63 8.96
C GLU A 331 -26.42 -26.73 8.11
N CYS A 332 -25.11 -26.60 7.88
CA CYS A 332 -24.37 -27.66 7.23
C CYS A 332 -24.45 -28.84 8.19
N ASN A 333 -25.32 -29.78 7.87
CA ASN A 333 -25.50 -31.06 8.55
C ASN A 333 -24.27 -31.92 8.26
N VAL A 334 -23.10 -31.45 8.70
CA VAL A 334 -21.94 -32.32 8.90
C VAL A 334 -22.33 -33.16 10.09
N GLN A 335 -22.67 -34.42 9.82
CA GLN A 335 -22.80 -35.44 10.84
C GLN A 335 -21.59 -35.34 11.76
N LYS A 336 -21.82 -34.84 12.98
CA LYS A 336 -20.85 -34.95 14.07
C LYS A 336 -20.65 -36.44 14.30
N SER A 337 -19.55 -37.00 13.79
CA SER A 337 -19.05 -38.27 14.25
C SER A 337 -18.84 -38.15 15.76
N LYS A 338 -19.57 -38.97 16.51
CA LYS A 338 -19.50 -39.04 17.96
C LYS A 338 -18.06 -39.42 18.35
N VAL A 339 -17.29 -38.46 18.83
CA VAL A 339 -16.12 -38.75 19.66
C VAL A 339 -16.58 -38.73 21.11
N GLY A 340 -16.37 -39.86 21.78
CA GLY A 340 -16.88 -40.15 23.11
C GLY A 340 -16.47 -39.11 24.15
N THR A 341 -17.43 -38.79 25.01
CA THR A 341 -17.25 -38.02 26.22
C THR A 341 -16.30 -38.74 27.18
N ASN A 342 -15.26 -38.07 27.63
CA ASN A 342 -14.77 -38.28 28.99
C ASN A 342 -14.53 -36.94 29.68
N SER A 343 -15.18 -36.84 30.84
CA SER A 343 -15.37 -35.67 31.68
C SER A 343 -14.12 -35.25 32.43
N LYS A 344 -13.99 -33.93 32.65
CA LYS A 344 -13.64 -33.21 33.89
C LYS A 344 -12.56 -32.16 33.68
N THR A 345 -12.96 -30.90 33.62
CA THR A 345 -12.68 -29.84 34.61
C THR A 345 -13.06 -28.48 33.98
N GLY A 346 -13.76 -27.65 34.75
CA GLY A 346 -14.28 -26.38 34.29
C GLY A 346 -13.21 -25.30 34.19
N ALA A 347 -13.33 -24.47 33.16
CA ALA A 347 -12.75 -23.14 33.10
C ALA A 347 -13.63 -22.24 32.21
N ALA A 348 -13.71 -20.97 32.60
CA ALA A 348 -14.68 -19.97 32.18
C ALA A 348 -14.71 -19.69 30.65
N ILE A 349 -15.89 -19.26 30.19
CA ILE A 349 -16.16 -18.77 28.84
C ILE A 349 -15.43 -17.43 28.67
N VAL A 350 -14.48 -17.38 27.73
CA VAL A 350 -13.83 -16.15 27.25
C VAL A 350 -14.10 -16.04 25.74
N PRO A 351 -14.50 -14.88 25.20
CA PRO A 351 -14.78 -14.73 23.77
C PRO A 351 -13.52 -14.94 22.93
N LYS A 352 -13.62 -15.75 21.87
CA LYS A 352 -12.55 -16.00 20.90
C LYS A 352 -12.22 -14.72 20.12
N LEU A 353 -10.99 -14.21 20.30
CA LEU A 353 -10.40 -13.15 19.50
C LEU A 353 -9.38 -13.77 18.52
N TRP A 354 -9.75 -13.78 17.24
CA TRP A 354 -8.95 -13.60 16.02
C TRP A 354 -7.46 -14.03 16.04
N CYS A 355 -7.16 -15.13 15.31
CA CYS A 355 -5.80 -15.50 14.92
C CYS A 355 -5.33 -14.62 13.74
N VAL A 356 -4.38 -13.73 14.02
CA VAL A 356 -3.49 -13.16 13.01
C VAL A 356 -2.51 -14.26 12.58
N VAL A 357 -2.16 -14.25 11.29
CA VAL A 357 -1.16 -15.12 10.67
C VAL A 357 0.10 -15.14 11.54
N ASP A 358 0.44 -16.34 12.01
CA ASP A 358 1.58 -16.64 12.85
C ASP A 358 2.88 -16.51 12.02
N VAL A 359 3.36 -15.28 11.84
CA VAL A 359 4.69 -15.00 11.26
C VAL A 359 5.72 -14.95 12.39
N ALA A 360 5.75 -15.98 13.23
CA ALA A 360 6.82 -16.26 14.18
C ALA A 360 6.87 -17.74 14.55
N GLY A 361 6.75 -18.63 13.57
CA GLY A 361 7.00 -20.06 13.77
C GLY A 361 8.50 -20.35 13.80
N VAL A 362 9.12 -20.28 14.98
CA VAL A 362 10.36 -21.04 15.22
C VAL A 362 9.99 -22.52 15.19
N CYS A 363 10.11 -23.13 14.01
CA CYS A 363 10.30 -24.57 13.92
C CYS A 363 11.33 -24.87 12.83
N THR A 364 12.50 -25.27 13.31
CA THR A 364 13.61 -25.85 12.55
C THR A 364 13.13 -26.94 11.60
N LYS A 365 12.95 -26.61 10.31
CA LYS A 365 13.38 -27.37 9.13
C LYS A 365 12.80 -26.70 7.89
N PHE A 366 13.69 -26.05 7.13
CA PHE A 366 13.45 -25.70 5.75
C PHE A 366 13.07 -26.96 4.96
N THR A 367 11.86 -26.99 4.43
CA THR A 367 11.59 -27.63 3.14
C THR A 367 10.86 -26.62 2.28
N THR A 368 11.62 -26.04 1.35
CA THR A 368 11.14 -25.44 0.10
C THR A 368 9.89 -26.16 -0.39
N HIS A 369 8.74 -25.50 -0.44
CA HIS A 369 7.58 -25.71 -1.34
C HIS A 369 6.50 -24.69 -0.98
N CYS A 370 6.68 -23.42 -1.39
CA CYS A 370 5.54 -22.55 -1.69
C CYS A 370 5.44 -22.53 -3.21
N VAL A 371 4.52 -23.35 -3.73
CA VAL A 371 4.26 -23.48 -5.17
C VAL A 371 3.29 -22.37 -5.56
N TYR A 372 3.69 -21.60 -6.57
CA TYR A 372 2.86 -20.67 -7.33
C TYR A 372 1.57 -21.35 -7.76
N LYS A 373 0.42 -20.75 -7.47
CA LYS A 373 -0.87 -21.17 -8.05
C LYS A 373 -1.00 -20.45 -9.39
N VAL A 374 -0.53 -21.11 -10.45
CA VAL A 374 -0.78 -20.72 -11.84
C VAL A 374 -2.24 -21.04 -12.14
N CYS A 375 -2.99 -20.08 -12.73
CA CYS A 375 -4.24 -20.37 -13.42
C CYS A 375 -3.92 -21.31 -14.59
N GLU A 376 -4.16 -22.61 -14.44
CA GLU A 376 -4.16 -23.53 -15.57
C GLU A 376 -5.46 -23.37 -16.34
N THR A 377 -5.37 -22.70 -17.49
CA THR A 377 -6.38 -22.76 -18.54
C THR A 377 -6.44 -24.17 -19.12
N HIS A 378 -7.66 -24.70 -19.23
CA HIS A 378 -7.98 -26.00 -19.81
C HIS A 378 -7.27 -26.30 -21.14
N ALA A 379 -6.60 -27.45 -21.20
CA ALA A 379 -6.35 -28.17 -22.43
C ALA A 379 -6.58 -29.67 -22.20
N ASP A 380 -7.68 -30.16 -22.74
CA ASP A 380 -8.08 -31.55 -22.81
C ASP A 380 -7.09 -32.43 -23.61
N THR A 381 -6.94 -33.70 -23.19
CA THR A 381 -6.58 -34.93 -23.96
C THR A 381 -5.16 -35.04 -24.54
N LEU A 382 -4.43 -36.18 -24.60
CA LEU A 382 -4.56 -37.63 -24.34
C LEU A 382 -3.10 -38.21 -24.42
N PRO A 383 -2.81 -39.53 -24.23
CA PRO A 383 -1.65 -40.02 -23.48
C PRO A 383 -0.49 -40.55 -24.36
N LEU A 384 0.73 -40.48 -23.82
CA LEU A 384 1.59 -41.62 -23.45
C LEU A 384 2.91 -41.14 -22.82
#